data_AF-A0A9P6SYM0-F1
#
_entry.id   AF-A0A9P6SYM0-F1
#
_cell.length_a   1.000
_cell.length_b   1.000
_cell.length_c   1.000
_cell.angle_alpha   90.00
_cell.angle_beta   90.00
_cell.angle_gamma   90.00
#
_symmetry.space_group_name_H-M   'P 1'
#
loop_
_entity.id
_entity.type
_entity.pdbx_description
1 polymer ?
#
loop_
_entity_poly.entity_id
_entity_poly.type
_entity_poly.pdbx_seq_one_letter_code
_entity_poly.pdbx_strand_id
1 'polypeptide(L)'
;MKINAILSLSALFLASVATAVMPDDPDKIDTCTKPGVVALTFDDGPGIYNDQLLALLAKKNVKATFFMLIPHSHQYQSSHKNRSGSMVAESPAQAASLKKILAAGHQLASHTYTHGNLDNMTEEQQKKEISMTSDIMFQHSGIRPAYMRAPEGRCAAACTKVMTELGLVISHWNVDTNDWRFKALSPEEATEKSLVEINQVIVKDSNPATDSFILLEHEIHKFSVDLLAERVIDTITAKGYKFVTMEECVGKPAYLSGSTVPSTNPTSVSTGVPTGVPTNSTALPATTTAPTTTSGSVVPTNATTGTTTSTTTGTTTVIKKDSSAGFHQAGAWAMGMVVAVAYALI
;
A
#
# COMPACT_ATOMS: atom_id res chain seq x y z
N MET A 1 24.53 66.88 -31.08
CA MET A 1 24.09 65.48 -31.25
C MET A 1 23.15 65.13 -30.12
N LYS A 2 21.86 64.96 -30.42
CA LYS A 2 20.84 64.54 -29.44
C LYS A 2 20.76 63.01 -29.48
N ILE A 3 21.02 62.35 -28.35
CA ILE A 3 20.88 60.89 -28.22
C ILE A 3 19.48 60.63 -27.67
N ASN A 4 18.63 60.01 -28.48
CA ASN A 4 17.30 59.52 -28.07
C ASN A 4 17.48 58.23 -27.26
N ALA A 5 17.16 58.26 -25.96
CA ALA A 5 17.03 57.06 -25.15
C ALA A 5 15.61 56.49 -25.31
N ILE A 6 15.52 55.32 -25.94
CA ILE A 6 14.29 54.53 -26.02
C ILE A 6 14.17 53.74 -24.72
N LEU A 7 13.25 54.12 -23.83
CA LEU A 7 12.87 53.29 -22.67
C LEU A 7 12.05 52.09 -23.15
N SER A 8 12.63 50.90 -23.07
CA SER A 8 11.93 49.63 -23.16
C SER A 8 11.17 49.37 -21.86
N LEU A 9 9.84 49.54 -21.89
CA LEU A 9 8.97 49.16 -20.78
C LEU A 9 8.62 47.67 -20.91
N SER A 10 9.43 46.80 -20.30
CA SER A 10 9.16 45.37 -20.23
C SER A 10 8.18 45.10 -19.08
N ALA A 11 6.89 44.93 -19.41
CA ALA A 11 5.90 44.49 -18.44
C ALA A 11 6.14 43.01 -18.09
N LEU A 12 6.63 42.74 -16.87
CA LEU A 12 6.71 41.40 -16.32
C LEU A 12 5.29 40.93 -15.94
N PHE A 13 4.69 40.08 -16.77
CA PHE A 13 3.51 39.31 -16.36
C PHE A 13 3.96 38.22 -15.39
N LEU A 14 3.75 38.44 -14.10
CA LEU A 14 3.75 37.36 -13.10
C LEU A 14 2.50 36.51 -13.32
N ALA A 15 2.64 35.45 -14.11
CA ALA A 15 1.67 34.37 -14.12
C ALA A 15 1.77 33.65 -12.77
N SER A 16 0.81 33.90 -11.87
CA SER A 16 0.62 33.10 -10.67
C SER A 16 0.25 31.69 -11.11
N VAL A 17 1.21 30.76 -11.00
CA VAL A 17 0.90 29.34 -11.07
C VAL A 17 0.22 29.00 -9.74
N ALA A 18 -1.11 29.06 -9.73
CA ALA A 18 -1.86 28.44 -8.66
C ALA A 18 -1.56 26.93 -8.72
N THR A 19 -0.69 26.47 -7.83
CA THR A 19 -0.58 25.03 -7.54
C THR A 19 -1.93 24.59 -7.02
N ALA A 20 -2.67 23.85 -7.85
CA ALA A 20 -3.86 23.15 -7.39
C ALA A 20 -3.40 22.12 -6.35
N VAL A 21 -3.43 22.50 -5.09
CA VAL A 21 -3.50 21.55 -3.98
C VAL A 21 -4.83 20.84 -4.19
N MET A 22 -4.78 19.58 -4.63
CA MET A 22 -5.99 18.75 -4.59
C MET A 22 -6.44 18.75 -3.13
N PRO A 23 -7.69 19.09 -2.82
CA PRO A 23 -8.15 19.09 -1.44
C PRO A 23 -7.91 17.70 -0.83
N ASP A 24 -7.44 17.68 0.41
CA ASP A 24 -7.34 16.45 1.20
C ASP A 24 -8.71 15.76 1.15
N ASP A 25 -8.76 14.55 0.61
CA ASP A 25 -9.98 13.75 0.54
C ASP A 25 -10.26 13.24 1.96
N PRO A 26 -11.29 13.77 2.67
CA PRO A 26 -11.52 13.47 4.08
C PRO A 26 -11.87 11.99 4.31
N ASP A 27 -12.21 11.25 3.26
CA ASP A 27 -12.51 9.83 3.35
C ASP A 27 -11.23 8.98 3.41
N LYS A 28 -10.07 9.54 3.05
CA LYS A 28 -8.77 8.85 3.13
C LYS A 28 -8.13 9.06 4.50
N ILE A 29 -7.75 7.95 5.12
CA ILE A 29 -7.10 7.95 6.44
C ILE A 29 -5.60 7.76 6.25
N ASP A 30 -4.84 8.82 6.49
CA ASP A 30 -3.38 8.86 6.39
C ASP A 30 -2.66 8.97 7.75
N THR A 31 -3.41 9.24 8.82
CA THR A 31 -2.92 9.37 10.21
C THR A 31 -3.81 8.60 11.19
N CYS A 32 -3.31 8.34 12.40
CA CYS A 32 -4.12 7.72 13.45
C CYS A 32 -4.96 8.76 14.21
N THR A 33 -6.04 8.29 14.82
CA THR A 33 -6.97 9.12 15.59
C THR A 33 -6.42 9.58 16.94
N LYS A 34 -5.34 8.96 17.42
CA LYS A 34 -4.70 9.27 18.70
C LYS A 34 -3.21 9.49 18.50
N PRO A 35 -2.58 10.43 19.23
CA PRO A 35 -1.13 10.60 19.19
C PRO A 35 -0.40 9.42 19.86
N GLY A 36 0.90 9.34 19.61
CA GLY A 36 1.81 8.40 20.29
C GLY A 36 1.77 6.98 19.74
N VAL A 37 1.06 6.77 18.62
CA VAL A 37 0.97 5.47 17.97
C VAL A 37 1.43 5.51 16.51
N VAL A 38 1.93 4.37 16.05
CA VAL A 38 2.29 4.12 14.66
C VAL A 38 1.65 2.82 14.17
N ALA A 39 0.90 2.89 13.07
CA ALA A 39 0.49 1.69 12.36
C ALA A 39 1.59 1.27 11.38
N LEU A 40 2.33 0.21 11.72
CA LEU A 40 3.26 -0.42 10.79
C LEU A 40 2.46 -1.28 9.80
N THR A 41 2.57 -0.99 8.51
CA THR A 41 1.77 -1.63 7.48
C THR A 41 2.63 -2.22 6.36
N PHE A 42 2.26 -3.42 5.90
CA PHE A 42 2.95 -4.13 4.83
C PHE A 42 2.01 -4.41 3.66
N ASP A 43 2.38 -3.96 2.46
CA ASP A 43 1.60 -4.15 1.23
C ASP A 43 2.14 -5.32 0.39
N ASP A 44 1.37 -5.69 -0.64
CA ASP A 44 1.66 -6.69 -1.69
C ASP A 44 1.74 -8.15 -1.23
N GLY A 45 1.59 -8.43 0.06
CA GLY A 45 1.64 -9.76 0.63
C GLY A 45 0.47 -10.68 0.19
N PRO A 46 0.53 -11.99 0.51
CA PRO A 46 1.57 -12.64 1.32
C PRO A 46 2.79 -13.03 0.47
N GLY A 47 3.98 -12.61 0.92
CA GLY A 47 5.27 -12.94 0.33
C GLY A 47 5.91 -14.22 0.90
N ILE A 48 7.03 -14.63 0.32
CA ILE A 48 7.81 -15.78 0.80
C ILE A 48 8.52 -15.52 2.14
N TYR A 49 8.56 -14.26 2.59
CA TYR A 49 9.22 -13.83 3.82
C TYR A 49 8.27 -13.72 5.02
N ASN A 50 6.97 -14.04 4.84
CA ASN A 50 5.95 -13.89 5.87
C ASN A 50 6.32 -14.54 7.21
N ASP A 51 6.79 -15.79 7.20
CA ASP A 51 7.13 -16.50 8.45
C ASP A 51 8.30 -15.83 9.20
N GLN A 52 9.27 -15.30 8.45
CA GLN A 52 10.40 -14.56 9.02
C GLN A 52 9.93 -13.23 9.62
N LEU A 53 9.08 -12.50 8.90
CA LEU A 53 8.51 -11.24 9.37
C LEU A 53 7.67 -11.44 10.64
N LEU A 54 6.80 -12.46 10.67
CA LEU A 54 6.00 -12.79 11.85
C LEU A 54 6.88 -13.13 13.07
N ALA A 55 7.98 -13.87 12.86
CA ALA A 55 8.94 -14.17 13.93
C ALA A 55 9.62 -12.90 14.47
N LEU A 56 10.01 -11.97 13.58
CA LEU A 56 10.57 -10.67 13.97
C LEU A 56 9.55 -9.84 14.77
N LEU A 57 8.32 -9.71 14.27
CA LEU A 57 7.27 -8.94 14.94
C LEU A 57 6.93 -9.52 16.31
N ALA A 58 6.90 -10.85 16.45
CA ALA A 58 6.74 -11.52 17.74
C ALA A 58 7.92 -11.25 18.69
N LYS A 59 9.16 -11.34 18.21
CA LYS A 59 10.38 -11.02 18.98
C LYS A 59 10.36 -9.58 19.51
N LYS A 60 9.82 -8.64 18.72
CA LYS A 60 9.72 -7.23 19.09
C LYS A 60 8.43 -6.88 19.85
N ASN A 61 7.52 -7.84 20.02
CA ASN A 61 6.19 -7.63 20.60
C ASN A 61 5.40 -6.51 19.88
N VAL A 62 5.45 -6.51 18.55
CA VAL A 62 4.79 -5.52 17.69
C VAL A 62 3.62 -6.15 16.95
N LYS A 63 2.51 -5.43 16.87
CA LYS A 63 1.40 -5.75 15.93
C LYS A 63 1.49 -4.85 14.70
N ALA A 64 1.00 -5.36 13.58
CA ALA A 64 1.12 -4.75 12.26
C ALA A 64 -0.15 -5.05 11.45
N THR A 65 -0.32 -4.35 10.33
CA THR A 65 -1.42 -4.57 9.38
C THR A 65 -0.87 -4.98 8.02
N PHE A 66 -1.43 -6.03 7.43
CA PHE A 66 -0.98 -6.56 6.16
C PHE A 66 -2.07 -6.34 5.09
N PHE A 67 -1.79 -5.50 4.09
CA PHE A 67 -2.67 -5.25 2.96
C PHE A 67 -2.37 -6.26 1.85
N MET A 68 -3.29 -7.20 1.66
CA MET A 68 -3.05 -8.41 0.87
C MET A 68 -3.55 -8.28 -0.56
N LEU A 69 -2.70 -8.71 -1.49
CA LEU A 69 -3.08 -8.98 -2.87
C LEU A 69 -3.51 -10.44 -3.01
N ILE A 70 -4.73 -10.66 -3.49
CA ILE A 70 -5.24 -12.01 -3.72
C ILE A 70 -5.88 -12.08 -5.11
N PRO A 71 -5.34 -12.90 -6.04
CA PRO A 71 -4.28 -13.86 -5.86
C PRO A 71 -2.95 -13.17 -6.13
N HIS A 72 -1.89 -13.62 -5.48
CA HIS A 72 -0.55 -13.25 -5.90
C HIS A 72 -0.24 -14.03 -7.20
N SER A 73 -0.82 -13.57 -8.31
CA SER A 73 -0.70 -14.18 -9.62
C SER A 73 0.53 -13.65 -10.34
N HIS A 74 1.20 -14.54 -11.06
CA HIS A 74 2.43 -14.32 -11.82
C HIS A 74 2.34 -13.16 -12.85
N GLN A 75 1.14 -12.61 -13.13
CA GLN A 75 0.98 -11.44 -13.98
C GLN A 75 1.64 -10.17 -13.40
N TYR A 76 1.56 -9.94 -12.08
CA TYR A 76 2.27 -8.81 -11.44
C TYR A 76 3.80 -8.97 -11.51
N GLN A 77 4.27 -10.23 -11.52
CA GLN A 77 5.70 -10.54 -11.71
C GLN A 77 6.15 -10.44 -13.18
N SER A 78 5.25 -10.60 -14.15
CA SER A 78 5.61 -10.61 -15.58
C SER A 78 5.95 -9.23 -16.15
N SER A 79 5.36 -8.16 -15.61
CA SER A 79 5.73 -6.77 -15.93
C SER A 79 6.95 -6.27 -15.13
N HIS A 80 7.26 -6.94 -14.01
CA HIS A 80 8.43 -6.69 -13.16
C HIS A 80 9.45 -7.81 -13.32
N LYS A 81 10.15 -7.80 -14.47
CA LYS A 81 11.03 -8.84 -15.07
C LYS A 81 11.93 -9.73 -14.19
N ASN A 82 12.05 -9.54 -12.88
CA ASN A 82 12.96 -10.27 -12.00
C ASN A 82 12.32 -10.78 -10.69
N ARG A 83 11.00 -10.99 -10.61
CA ARG A 83 10.37 -11.57 -9.41
C ARG A 83 10.00 -13.03 -9.67
N SER A 84 10.82 -13.95 -9.17
CA SER A 84 10.48 -15.37 -9.11
C SER A 84 9.59 -15.62 -7.89
N GLY A 85 8.32 -15.91 -8.09
CA GLY A 85 7.45 -16.44 -7.05
C GLY A 85 6.28 -17.16 -7.71
N SER A 86 6.25 -18.49 -7.55
CA SER A 86 5.22 -19.37 -8.09
C SER A 86 3.81 -18.81 -7.93
N MET A 87 2.94 -19.04 -8.92
CA MET A 87 1.52 -18.69 -8.87
C MET A 87 0.93 -19.12 -7.52
N VAL A 88 0.56 -18.15 -6.69
CA VAL A 88 0.04 -18.46 -5.35
C VAL A 88 -1.49 -18.43 -5.32
N ALA A 89 -2.12 -17.99 -6.42
CA ALA A 89 -3.54 -18.19 -6.67
C ALA A 89 -3.88 -19.66 -6.39
N GLU A 90 -4.64 -19.90 -5.32
CA GLU A 90 -5.12 -21.22 -4.92
C GLU A 90 -4.10 -22.17 -4.25
N SER A 91 -2.96 -21.69 -3.76
CA SER A 91 -2.05 -22.57 -3.01
C SER A 91 -2.44 -22.68 -1.52
N PRO A 92 -2.42 -23.89 -0.92
CA PRO A 92 -2.61 -24.08 0.52
C PRO A 92 -1.65 -23.25 1.39
N ALA A 93 -0.46 -22.92 0.86
CA ALA A 93 0.53 -22.09 1.55
C ALA A 93 0.04 -20.66 1.76
N GLN A 94 -0.69 -20.09 0.80
CA GLN A 94 -1.24 -18.73 0.92
C GLN A 94 -2.32 -18.63 1.99
N ALA A 95 -3.27 -19.57 1.94
CA ALA A 95 -4.30 -19.69 2.96
C ALA A 95 -3.68 -19.91 4.35
N ALA A 96 -2.58 -20.68 4.43
CA ALA A 96 -1.84 -20.86 5.68
C ALA A 96 -1.19 -19.54 6.15
N SER A 97 -0.60 -18.73 5.27
CA SER A 97 -0.03 -17.42 5.64
C SER A 97 -1.09 -16.48 6.22
N LEU A 98 -2.26 -16.35 5.59
CA LEU A 98 -3.36 -15.52 6.13
C LEU A 98 -3.76 -15.97 7.54
N LYS A 99 -3.91 -17.28 7.75
CA LYS A 99 -4.24 -17.84 9.07
C LYS A 99 -3.13 -17.61 10.09
N LYS A 100 -1.85 -17.70 9.71
CA LYS A 100 -0.71 -17.43 10.59
C LYS A 100 -0.68 -15.96 11.02
N ILE A 101 -0.90 -15.02 10.08
CA ILE A 101 -0.97 -13.58 10.37
C ILE A 101 -2.06 -13.32 11.42
N LEU A 102 -3.28 -13.85 11.22
CA LEU A 102 -4.38 -13.73 12.16
C LEU A 102 -4.09 -14.39 13.52
N ALA A 103 -3.55 -15.62 13.52
CA ALA A 103 -3.24 -16.35 14.74
C ALA A 103 -2.13 -15.67 15.57
N ALA A 104 -1.22 -14.96 14.90
CA ALA A 104 -0.22 -14.11 15.54
C ALA A 104 -0.78 -12.76 16.02
N GLY A 105 -2.07 -12.48 15.80
CA GLY A 105 -2.77 -11.27 16.29
C GLY A 105 -2.49 -10.02 15.47
N HIS A 106 -2.06 -10.16 14.22
CA HIS A 106 -1.94 -9.05 13.28
C HIS A 106 -3.26 -8.84 12.53
N GLN A 107 -3.41 -7.67 11.92
CA GLN A 107 -4.59 -7.35 11.12
C GLN A 107 -4.36 -7.69 9.65
N LEU A 108 -5.37 -8.27 9.00
CA LEU A 108 -5.44 -8.41 7.54
C LEU A 108 -6.30 -7.30 6.93
N ALA A 109 -5.85 -6.75 5.81
CA ALA A 109 -6.53 -5.72 5.02
C ALA A 109 -6.48 -6.06 3.52
N SER A 110 -7.29 -5.41 2.69
CA SER A 110 -7.38 -5.67 1.24
C SER A 110 -6.48 -4.74 0.43
N HIS A 111 -5.86 -5.24 -0.65
CA HIS A 111 -5.04 -4.43 -1.57
C HIS A 111 -5.40 -4.57 -3.05
N THR A 112 -6.64 -4.96 -3.39
CA THR A 112 -7.11 -5.35 -4.75
C THR A 112 -6.62 -6.71 -5.21
N TYR A 113 -7.17 -7.17 -6.34
CA TYR A 113 -6.93 -8.51 -6.87
C TYR A 113 -5.74 -8.52 -7.83
N THR A 114 -5.63 -7.51 -8.70
CA THR A 114 -4.57 -7.41 -9.71
C THR A 114 -3.45 -6.40 -9.39
N HIS A 115 -3.57 -5.63 -8.31
CA HIS A 115 -2.75 -4.44 -8.06
C HIS A 115 -2.89 -3.38 -9.18
N GLY A 116 -4.08 -3.31 -9.80
CA GLY A 116 -4.36 -2.33 -10.84
C GLY A 116 -4.63 -0.95 -10.25
N ASN A 117 -4.14 0.10 -10.92
CA ASN A 117 -4.48 1.48 -10.59
C ASN A 117 -5.99 1.71 -10.82
N LEU A 118 -6.71 1.93 -9.72
CA LEU A 118 -8.17 2.04 -9.72
C LEU A 118 -8.68 3.28 -10.48
N ASP A 119 -7.86 4.33 -10.61
CA ASP A 119 -8.23 5.53 -11.37
C ASP A 119 -8.32 5.28 -12.88
N ASN A 120 -7.72 4.18 -13.36
CA ASN A 120 -7.78 3.75 -14.76
C ASN A 120 -8.91 2.73 -15.02
N MET A 121 -9.74 2.46 -14.02
CA MET A 121 -10.80 1.46 -14.08
C MET A 121 -12.20 2.10 -14.03
N THR A 122 -13.17 1.44 -14.64
CA THR A 122 -14.59 1.78 -14.42
C THR A 122 -15.03 1.43 -13.00
N GLU A 123 -16.10 2.04 -12.47
CA GLU A 123 -16.62 1.68 -11.15
C GLU A 123 -16.95 0.18 -11.03
N GLU A 124 -17.43 -0.45 -12.11
CA GLU A 124 -17.70 -1.90 -12.14
C GLU A 124 -16.41 -2.73 -12.01
N GLN A 125 -15.33 -2.32 -12.68
CA GLN A 125 -14.02 -2.95 -12.58
C GLN A 125 -13.44 -2.76 -11.17
N GLN A 126 -13.56 -1.57 -10.59
CA GLN A 126 -13.14 -1.31 -9.20
C GLN A 126 -13.91 -2.21 -8.22
N LYS A 127 -15.25 -2.29 -8.33
CA LYS A 127 -16.08 -3.18 -7.50
C LYS A 127 -15.65 -4.63 -7.61
N LYS A 128 -15.30 -5.08 -8.83
CA LYS A 128 -14.82 -6.44 -9.07
C LYS A 128 -13.47 -6.71 -8.41
N GLU A 129 -12.49 -5.83 -8.59
CA GLU A 129 -11.17 -5.93 -7.94
C GLU A 129 -11.28 -6.07 -6.42
N ILE A 130 -12.12 -5.23 -5.82
CA ILE A 130 -12.30 -5.16 -4.37
C ILE A 130 -13.04 -6.38 -3.84
N SER A 131 -14.18 -6.71 -4.46
CA SER A 131 -15.06 -7.79 -3.98
C SER A 131 -14.40 -9.16 -4.15
N MET A 132 -13.71 -9.39 -5.27
CA MET A 132 -13.02 -10.66 -5.53
C MET A 132 -11.90 -10.91 -4.51
N THR A 133 -11.14 -9.87 -4.14
CA THR A 133 -10.14 -9.95 -3.08
C THR A 133 -10.79 -10.32 -1.75
N SER A 134 -11.86 -9.63 -1.37
CA SER A 134 -12.60 -9.87 -0.12
C SER A 134 -13.18 -11.30 -0.05
N ASP A 135 -13.75 -11.80 -1.15
CA ASP A 135 -14.30 -13.15 -1.21
C ASP A 135 -13.25 -14.22 -1.03
N ILE A 136 -12.08 -14.09 -1.65
CA ILE A 136 -11.02 -15.11 -1.53
C ILE A 136 -10.37 -15.04 -0.14
N MET A 137 -10.16 -13.85 0.40
CA MET A 137 -9.71 -13.71 1.79
C MET A 137 -10.69 -14.39 2.75
N PHE A 138 -11.99 -14.22 2.55
CA PHE A 138 -13.02 -14.89 3.34
C PHE A 138 -12.98 -16.41 3.20
N GLN A 139 -12.87 -16.93 1.98
CA GLN A 139 -12.76 -18.38 1.74
C GLN A 139 -11.55 -19.00 2.44
N HIS A 140 -10.41 -18.30 2.49
CA HIS A 140 -9.18 -18.84 3.05
C HIS A 140 -9.03 -18.63 4.55
N SER A 141 -9.58 -17.56 5.10
CA SER A 141 -9.32 -17.15 6.48
C SER A 141 -10.57 -16.89 7.32
N GLY A 142 -11.75 -16.89 6.71
CA GLY A 142 -13.01 -16.58 7.37
C GLY A 142 -13.24 -15.09 7.60
N ILE A 143 -12.40 -14.20 7.08
CA ILE A 143 -12.52 -12.75 7.29
C ILE A 143 -12.85 -11.98 6.01
N ARG A 144 -13.64 -10.92 6.14
CA ARG A 144 -13.86 -9.91 5.10
C ARG A 144 -13.24 -8.60 5.59
N PRO A 145 -12.13 -8.14 5.00
CA PRO A 145 -11.50 -6.89 5.43
C PRO A 145 -12.46 -5.70 5.36
N ALA A 146 -12.47 -4.87 6.40
CA ALA A 146 -13.11 -3.55 6.36
C ALA A 146 -12.13 -2.45 5.96
N TYR A 147 -10.82 -2.74 5.94
CA TYR A 147 -9.76 -1.82 5.55
C TYR A 147 -9.23 -2.19 4.18
N MET A 148 -9.01 -1.18 3.35
CA MET A 148 -8.40 -1.33 2.04
C MET A 148 -7.44 -0.18 1.75
N ARG A 149 -6.31 -0.50 1.13
CA ARG A 149 -5.41 0.48 0.55
C ARG A 149 -5.43 0.33 -0.96
N ALA A 150 -5.55 1.44 -1.69
CA ALA A 150 -5.52 1.42 -3.14
C ALA A 150 -4.07 1.27 -3.63
N PRO A 151 -3.81 0.41 -4.64
CA PRO A 151 -2.51 0.33 -5.30
C PRO A 151 -1.99 1.70 -5.75
N GLU A 152 -0.67 1.89 -5.64
CA GLU A 152 0.02 3.15 -5.98
C GLU A 152 -0.43 4.38 -5.16
N GLY A 153 -1.28 4.21 -4.12
CA GLY A 153 -1.91 5.33 -3.40
C GLY A 153 -2.95 6.10 -4.24
N ARG A 154 -3.37 5.53 -5.38
CA ARG A 154 -4.23 6.20 -6.37
C ARG A 154 -5.68 5.80 -6.19
N CYS A 155 -6.47 6.76 -5.73
CA CYS A 155 -7.90 6.60 -5.54
C CYS A 155 -8.56 7.98 -5.63
N ALA A 156 -9.00 8.37 -6.81
CA ALA A 156 -9.76 9.59 -7.07
C ALA A 156 -11.25 9.39 -6.73
N ALA A 157 -12.08 10.40 -7.00
CA ALA A 157 -13.47 10.44 -6.56
C ALA A 157 -14.30 9.19 -6.90
N ALA A 158 -14.12 8.58 -8.09
CA ALA A 158 -14.82 7.35 -8.45
C ALA A 158 -14.41 6.16 -7.56
N CYS A 159 -13.11 6.02 -7.30
CA CYS A 159 -12.56 5.02 -6.41
C CYS A 159 -13.03 5.25 -4.95
N THR A 160 -12.96 6.49 -4.45
CA THR A 160 -13.45 6.86 -3.11
C THR A 160 -14.94 6.51 -2.97
N LYS A 161 -15.76 6.89 -3.95
CA LYS A 161 -17.19 6.54 -4.01
C LYS A 161 -17.42 5.04 -3.91
N VAL A 162 -16.71 4.23 -4.71
CA VAL A 162 -16.86 2.77 -4.69
C VAL A 162 -16.46 2.17 -3.34
N MET A 163 -15.32 2.59 -2.76
CA MET A 163 -14.89 2.08 -1.45
C MET A 163 -15.88 2.45 -0.34
N THR A 164 -16.40 3.68 -0.35
CA THR A 164 -17.41 4.15 0.60
C THR A 164 -18.74 3.39 0.45
N GLU A 165 -19.21 3.14 -0.78
CA GLU A 165 -20.40 2.31 -1.05
C GLU A 165 -20.25 0.88 -0.51
N LEU A 166 -19.04 0.34 -0.52
CA LEU A 166 -18.71 -0.98 0.02
C LEU A 166 -18.46 -0.98 1.53
N GLY A 167 -18.54 0.19 2.19
CA GLY A 167 -18.34 0.34 3.62
C GLY A 167 -16.89 0.18 4.08
N LEU A 168 -15.92 0.45 3.21
CA LEU A 168 -14.50 0.26 3.47
C LEU A 168 -13.85 1.52 4.05
N VAL A 169 -12.85 1.31 4.92
CA VAL A 169 -11.91 2.34 5.36
C VAL A 169 -10.81 2.47 4.32
N ILE A 170 -10.74 3.63 3.68
CA ILE A 170 -9.73 3.96 2.68
C ILE A 170 -8.44 4.33 3.40
N SER A 171 -7.51 3.37 3.42
CA SER A 171 -6.25 3.49 4.15
C SER A 171 -5.17 4.06 3.26
N HIS A 172 -4.52 5.12 3.71
CA HIS A 172 -3.34 5.71 3.09
C HIS A 172 -2.15 5.61 4.05
N TRP A 173 -1.17 6.49 3.90
CA TRP A 173 -0.01 6.63 4.78
C TRP A 173 0.45 8.09 4.80
N ASN A 174 1.08 8.50 5.90
CA ASN A 174 1.78 9.77 6.03
C ASN A 174 3.31 9.58 6.17
N VAL A 175 3.79 8.33 6.17
CA VAL A 175 5.22 7.98 6.14
C VAL A 175 5.45 6.84 5.14
N ASP A 176 6.30 7.08 4.14
CA ASP A 176 6.70 6.09 3.13
C ASP A 176 8.20 5.78 3.29
N THR A 177 8.54 4.51 3.54
CA THR A 177 9.94 4.08 3.60
C THR A 177 10.64 4.09 2.25
N ASN A 178 9.88 4.20 1.16
CA ASN A 178 10.34 4.08 -0.21
C ASN A 178 11.12 2.76 -0.47
N ASP A 179 10.87 1.71 0.30
CA ASP A 179 11.60 0.44 0.21
C ASP A 179 11.53 -0.18 -1.20
N TRP A 180 10.39 -0.01 -1.87
CA TRP A 180 10.19 -0.41 -3.26
C TRP A 180 11.16 0.22 -4.27
N ARG A 181 11.74 1.40 -3.97
CA ARG A 181 12.74 2.09 -4.82
C ARG A 181 14.12 1.47 -4.72
N PHE A 182 14.45 0.85 -3.58
CA PHE A 182 15.82 0.46 -3.25
C PHE A 182 16.08 -1.04 -3.38
N LYS A 183 15.10 -1.81 -3.84
CA LYS A 183 15.16 -3.28 -4.03
C LYS A 183 16.31 -3.80 -4.91
N ALA A 184 16.99 -2.94 -5.67
CA ALA A 184 18.12 -3.30 -6.52
C ALA A 184 19.49 -3.02 -5.88
N LEU A 185 19.53 -2.43 -4.69
CA LEU A 185 20.75 -2.13 -3.94
C LEU A 185 21.12 -3.28 -3.00
N SER A 186 22.29 -3.21 -2.34
CA SER A 186 22.57 -4.12 -1.24
C SER A 186 21.58 -3.89 -0.09
N PRO A 187 21.27 -4.92 0.73
CA PRO A 187 20.33 -4.77 1.85
C PRO A 187 20.69 -3.62 2.80
N GLU A 188 21.98 -3.42 3.08
CA GLU A 188 22.47 -2.36 3.95
C GLU A 188 22.24 -0.98 3.33
N GLU A 189 22.64 -0.78 2.07
CA GLU A 189 22.45 0.51 1.39
C GLU A 189 20.96 0.84 1.22
N ALA A 190 20.13 -0.16 0.87
CA ALA A 190 18.69 0.00 0.75
C ALA A 190 18.06 0.41 2.09
N THR A 191 18.47 -0.25 3.18
CA THR A 191 17.98 0.06 4.52
C THR A 191 18.35 1.47 4.96
N GLU A 192 19.61 1.88 4.77
CA GLU A 192 20.04 3.23 5.13
C GLU A 192 19.24 4.30 4.38
N LYS A 193 18.99 4.10 3.08
CA LYS A 193 18.16 5.04 2.30
C LYS A 193 16.72 5.11 2.79
N SER A 194 16.10 3.97 3.12
CA SER A 194 14.74 3.96 3.70
C SER A 194 14.69 4.60 5.09
N LEU A 195 15.71 4.42 5.92
CA LEU A 195 15.79 5.03 7.25
C LEU A 195 15.94 6.55 7.20
N VAL A 196 16.44 7.14 6.11
CA VAL A 196 16.47 8.60 5.95
C VAL A 196 15.05 9.18 6.03
N GLU A 197 14.07 8.55 5.39
CA GLU A 197 12.67 9.00 5.40
C GLU A 197 12.08 8.95 6.83
N ILE A 198 12.32 7.84 7.54
CA ILE A 198 11.89 7.67 8.94
C ILE A 198 12.56 8.69 9.86
N ASN A 199 13.86 8.93 9.67
CA ASN A 199 14.60 9.88 10.49
C ASN A 199 14.11 11.30 10.28
N GLN A 200 13.78 11.67 9.05
CA GLN A 200 13.28 13.00 8.73
C GLN A 200 11.87 13.24 9.29
N VAL A 201 10.94 12.30 9.10
CA VAL A 201 9.54 12.51 9.48
C VAL A 201 9.27 12.17 10.95
N ILE A 202 9.79 11.03 11.44
CA ILE A 202 9.47 10.55 12.79
C ILE A 202 10.55 10.96 13.80
N VAL A 203 11.83 10.76 13.52
CA VAL A 203 12.85 10.95 14.58
C VAL A 203 13.12 12.42 14.87
N LYS A 204 13.26 13.24 13.82
CA LYS A 204 13.72 14.61 13.96
C LYS A 204 12.64 15.54 14.51
N ASP A 205 11.54 15.70 13.78
CA ASP A 205 10.60 16.80 13.99
C ASP A 205 9.29 16.39 14.67
N SER A 206 9.06 15.09 14.92
CA SER A 206 7.83 14.62 15.58
C SER A 206 7.90 14.56 17.11
N ASN A 207 6.72 14.58 17.73
CA ASN A 207 6.48 14.45 19.15
C ASN A 207 5.37 13.41 19.42
N PRO A 208 5.67 12.30 20.14
CA PRO A 208 4.67 11.29 20.48
C PRO A 208 3.46 11.81 21.29
N ALA A 209 3.56 12.99 21.90
CA ALA A 209 2.42 13.59 22.61
C ALA A 209 1.38 14.19 21.66
N THR A 210 1.74 14.51 20.41
CA THR A 210 0.88 15.23 19.45
C THR A 210 0.72 14.51 18.13
N ASP A 211 1.68 13.67 17.74
CA ASP A 211 1.74 13.13 16.39
C ASP A 211 1.45 11.62 16.37
N SER A 212 1.05 11.12 15.21
CA SER A 212 0.85 9.70 14.94
C SER A 212 1.12 9.40 13.46
N PHE A 213 1.38 8.13 13.15
CA PHE A 213 1.79 7.76 11.80
C PHE A 213 1.13 6.48 11.32
N ILE A 214 0.89 6.41 10.01
CA ILE A 214 0.65 5.19 9.27
C ILE A 214 1.83 5.03 8.31
N LEU A 215 2.55 3.92 8.46
CA LEU A 215 3.84 3.69 7.81
C LEU A 215 3.71 2.62 6.73
N LEU A 216 4.14 2.93 5.51
CA LEU A 216 4.14 2.02 4.37
C LEU A 216 5.50 1.30 4.19
N GLU A 217 5.44 -0.03 4.16
CA GLU A 217 6.52 -0.97 3.77
C GLU A 217 5.94 -2.11 2.91
N HIS A 218 6.79 -2.91 2.27
CA HIS A 218 6.39 -4.05 1.44
C HIS A 218 7.12 -5.33 1.86
N GLU A 219 6.40 -6.30 2.43
CA GLU A 219 7.00 -7.55 2.93
C GLU A 219 7.44 -8.53 1.82
N ILE A 220 7.15 -8.20 0.56
CA ILE A 220 7.64 -8.92 -0.61
C ILE A 220 9.10 -8.58 -0.97
N HIS A 221 9.75 -7.65 -0.27
CA HIS A 221 11.14 -7.27 -0.50
C HIS A 221 12.04 -7.87 0.58
N LYS A 222 13.05 -8.65 0.17
CA LYS A 222 13.91 -9.38 1.11
C LYS A 222 14.55 -8.46 2.15
N PHE A 223 15.15 -7.35 1.71
CA PHE A 223 15.81 -6.41 2.62
C PHE A 223 14.82 -5.71 3.57
N SER A 224 13.58 -5.51 3.11
CA SER A 224 12.50 -4.91 3.90
C SER A 224 12.22 -5.79 5.14
N VAL A 225 12.17 -7.11 4.96
CA VAL A 225 11.98 -8.07 6.06
C VAL A 225 13.26 -8.40 6.83
N ASP A 226 14.38 -8.60 6.15
CA ASP A 226 15.65 -9.03 6.76
C ASP A 226 16.25 -7.99 7.70
N LEU A 227 16.13 -6.70 7.34
CA LEU A 227 16.92 -5.64 7.96
C LEU A 227 16.09 -4.39 8.26
N LEU A 228 15.32 -3.89 7.29
CA LEU A 228 14.60 -2.62 7.46
C LEU A 228 13.58 -2.68 8.59
N ALA A 229 12.68 -3.67 8.59
CA ALA A 229 11.61 -3.76 9.59
C ALA A 229 12.15 -3.76 11.03
N GLU A 230 13.26 -4.47 11.32
CA GLU A 230 13.87 -4.46 12.66
C GLU A 230 14.39 -3.06 13.02
N ARG A 231 15.05 -2.38 12.07
CA ARG A 231 15.58 -1.02 12.27
C ARG A 231 14.49 0.03 12.43
N VAL A 232 13.41 -0.06 11.65
CA VAL A 232 12.25 0.82 11.75
C VAL A 232 11.60 0.66 13.12
N ILE A 233 11.36 -0.58 13.55
CA ILE A 233 10.76 -0.88 14.85
C ILE A 233 11.62 -0.30 15.98
N ASP A 234 12.93 -0.55 15.97
CA ASP A 234 13.83 -0.07 17.01
C ASP A 234 13.90 1.46 17.06
N THR A 235 13.97 2.12 15.88
CA THR A 235 14.05 3.57 15.76
C THR A 235 12.79 4.26 16.30
N ILE A 236 11.61 3.78 15.89
CA ILE A 236 10.31 4.37 16.28
C ILE A 236 10.02 4.12 17.77
N THR A 237 10.35 2.91 18.26
CA THR A 237 10.21 2.59 19.69
C THR A 237 11.11 3.47 20.55
N ALA A 238 12.36 3.69 20.14
CA ALA A 238 13.29 4.57 20.85
C ALA A 238 12.81 6.03 20.91
N LYS A 239 12.04 6.49 19.92
CA LYS A 239 11.41 7.82 19.91
C LYS A 239 10.20 7.91 20.85
N GLY A 240 9.67 6.78 21.33
CA GLY A 240 8.59 6.73 22.33
C GLY A 240 7.21 6.43 21.76
N TYR A 241 7.11 6.05 20.49
CA TYR A 241 5.86 5.63 19.88
C TYR A 241 5.54 4.16 20.17
N LYS A 242 4.25 3.82 20.11
CA LYS A 242 3.76 2.43 20.22
C LYS A 242 3.22 1.94 18.89
N PHE A 243 3.58 0.72 18.52
CA PHE A 243 3.00 0.10 17.33
C PHE A 243 1.61 -0.47 17.61
N VAL A 244 0.70 -0.24 16.68
CA VAL A 244 -0.71 -0.64 16.74
C VAL A 244 -1.19 -1.17 15.39
N THR A 245 -2.31 -1.87 15.35
CA THR A 245 -2.98 -2.21 14.08
C THR A 245 -3.73 -1.00 13.51
N MET A 246 -4.18 -1.08 12.24
CA MET A 246 -5.04 -0.06 11.64
C MET A 246 -6.41 0.07 12.34
N GLU A 247 -6.94 -1.02 12.89
CA GLU A 247 -8.14 -1.02 13.73
C GLU A 247 -7.92 -0.18 14.99
N GLU A 248 -6.82 -0.38 15.71
CA GLU A 248 -6.48 0.40 16.91
C GLU A 248 -6.13 1.87 16.57
N CYS A 249 -5.45 2.09 15.45
CA CYS A 249 -5.07 3.41 14.92
C CYS A 249 -6.30 4.27 14.57
N VAL A 250 -7.28 3.67 13.87
CA VAL A 250 -8.43 4.39 13.31
C VAL A 250 -9.69 4.28 14.18
N GLY A 251 -9.79 3.25 15.03
CA GLY A 251 -10.94 3.03 15.91
C GLY A 251 -12.19 2.51 15.21
N LYS A 252 -12.06 1.87 14.04
CA LYS A 252 -13.16 1.21 13.31
C LYS A 252 -12.90 -0.31 13.28
N PRO A 253 -13.96 -1.15 13.23
CA PRO A 253 -13.78 -2.61 13.21
C PRO A 253 -12.89 -3.08 12.06
N ALA A 254 -11.93 -3.97 12.33
CA ALA A 254 -11.00 -4.50 11.32
C ALA A 254 -11.70 -5.22 10.15
N TYR A 255 -12.86 -5.82 10.42
CA TYR A 255 -13.53 -6.74 9.52
C TYR A 255 -15.03 -6.45 9.40
N LEU A 256 -15.58 -6.68 8.21
CA LEU A 256 -17.01 -6.57 7.93
C LEU A 256 -17.79 -7.70 8.64
N SER A 257 -19.09 -7.47 8.83
CA SER A 257 -20.00 -8.43 9.47
C SER A 257 -19.97 -9.81 8.80
N GLY A 258 -20.09 -10.86 9.61
CA GLY A 258 -19.99 -12.26 9.17
C GLY A 258 -18.57 -12.82 9.13
N SER A 259 -17.56 -12.00 9.45
CA SER A 259 -16.18 -12.47 9.61
C SER A 259 -16.00 -13.27 10.90
N THR A 260 -15.16 -14.30 10.85
CA THR A 260 -14.73 -15.11 12.00
C THR A 260 -13.24 -14.93 12.24
N VAL A 261 -12.88 -14.24 13.33
CA VAL A 261 -11.48 -14.05 13.71
C VAL A 261 -11.09 -15.13 14.72
N PRO A 262 -9.95 -15.82 14.57
CA PRO A 262 -9.45 -16.72 15.59
C PRO A 262 -9.33 -15.98 16.93
N SER A 263 -9.89 -16.54 18.00
CA SER A 263 -9.75 -15.97 19.34
C SER A 263 -8.28 -16.06 19.76
N THR A 264 -7.60 -14.92 19.86
CA THR A 264 -6.25 -14.82 20.44
C THR A 264 -6.34 -14.75 21.96
N ASN A 265 -6.97 -15.75 22.60
CA ASN A 265 -6.97 -15.83 24.06
C ASN A 265 -5.73 -16.61 24.52
N PRO A 266 -4.84 -16.03 25.35
CA PRO A 266 -3.89 -16.82 26.11
C PRO A 266 -4.69 -17.56 27.19
N THR A 267 -4.97 -18.84 26.93
CA THR A 267 -5.45 -19.86 27.88
C THR A 267 -6.39 -19.37 28.99
N SER A 268 -7.70 -19.56 28.83
CA SER A 268 -8.55 -19.92 29.96
C SER A 268 -9.50 -21.02 29.55
N VAL A 269 -9.37 -22.15 30.23
CA VAL A 269 -10.29 -23.30 30.16
C VAL A 269 -11.63 -22.85 30.73
N SER A 270 -12.71 -22.99 29.98
CA SER A 270 -14.05 -23.07 30.57
C SER A 270 -14.98 -23.91 29.72
N THR A 271 -15.50 -24.93 30.38
CA THR A 271 -16.51 -25.91 29.97
C THR A 271 -17.89 -25.28 29.86
N GLY A 272 -18.57 -25.43 28.73
CA GLY A 272 -19.98 -25.03 28.58
C GLY A 272 -20.63 -25.52 27.28
N VAL A 273 -21.68 -26.32 27.41
CA VAL A 273 -22.50 -27.03 26.39
C VAL A 273 -23.47 -26.05 25.66
N PRO A 274 -23.94 -26.31 24.41
CA PRO A 274 -24.48 -25.29 23.52
C PRO A 274 -26.01 -25.21 23.50
N THR A 275 -26.57 -24.02 23.28
CA THR A 275 -27.96 -23.83 22.83
C THR A 275 -28.09 -22.60 21.95
N GLY A 276 -28.61 -22.77 20.72
CA GLY A 276 -29.20 -21.68 19.92
C GLY A 276 -28.76 -21.64 18.45
N VAL A 277 -29.64 -22.10 17.54
CA VAL A 277 -29.55 -22.05 16.06
C VAL A 277 -30.02 -20.66 15.54
N PRO A 278 -29.55 -20.17 14.38
CA PRO A 278 -29.57 -18.74 14.01
C PRO A 278 -30.72 -18.35 13.06
N THR A 279 -30.95 -17.04 12.92
CA THR A 279 -31.84 -16.44 11.90
C THR A 279 -31.08 -15.49 10.98
N ASN A 280 -31.16 -15.77 9.68
CA ASN A 280 -30.87 -15.02 8.43
C ASN A 280 -30.43 -13.54 8.53
N SER A 281 -29.37 -13.05 7.87
CA SER A 281 -28.88 -13.11 6.47
C SER A 281 -29.23 -11.84 5.69
N THR A 282 -28.19 -11.09 5.28
CA THR A 282 -28.14 -10.38 3.99
C THR A 282 -26.68 -10.41 3.49
N ALA A 283 -26.41 -11.28 2.52
CA ALA A 283 -25.15 -11.33 1.78
C ALA A 283 -25.26 -10.48 0.50
N LEU A 284 -24.15 -9.88 0.07
CA LEU A 284 -24.04 -9.24 -1.25
C LEU A 284 -24.28 -10.28 -2.38
N PRO A 285 -24.88 -9.88 -3.51
CA PRO A 285 -25.24 -10.81 -4.58
C PRO A 285 -24.02 -11.31 -5.36
N ALA A 286 -23.92 -12.63 -5.50
CA ALA A 286 -23.03 -13.31 -6.43
C ALA A 286 -23.62 -13.30 -7.84
N THR A 287 -22.91 -12.74 -8.82
CA THR A 287 -23.25 -12.84 -10.24
C THR A 287 -22.87 -14.23 -10.76
N THR A 288 -23.86 -15.03 -11.16
CA THR A 288 -23.67 -16.28 -11.89
C THR A 288 -24.13 -16.12 -13.33
N THR A 289 -23.24 -16.42 -14.27
CA THR A 289 -23.61 -16.82 -15.63
C THR A 289 -22.60 -17.84 -16.13
N ALA A 290 -23.04 -19.10 -16.18
CA ALA A 290 -22.41 -20.16 -16.95
C ALA A 290 -23.24 -20.38 -18.23
N PRO A 291 -22.63 -20.78 -19.36
CA PRO A 291 -23.35 -21.46 -20.42
C PRO A 291 -23.01 -22.96 -20.47
N THR A 292 -24.06 -23.71 -20.75
CA THR A 292 -24.15 -25.15 -20.90
C THR A 292 -23.44 -25.68 -22.15
N THR A 293 -22.99 -26.92 -22.02
CA THR A 293 -22.31 -27.82 -22.97
C THR A 293 -23.02 -28.08 -24.30
N THR A 294 -22.23 -28.31 -25.37
CA THR A 294 -22.52 -29.31 -26.41
C THR A 294 -21.24 -30.01 -26.88
N SER A 295 -21.38 -31.31 -27.11
CA SER A 295 -20.35 -32.31 -27.42
C SER A 295 -20.11 -32.44 -28.93
N GLY A 296 -18.90 -32.83 -29.35
CA GLY A 296 -18.59 -33.19 -30.74
C GLY A 296 -17.11 -33.56 -30.93
N SER A 297 -16.83 -34.86 -30.96
CA SER A 297 -15.51 -35.47 -31.21
C SER A 297 -15.16 -35.50 -32.71
N VAL A 298 -13.85 -35.45 -33.04
CA VAL A 298 -13.11 -36.24 -34.06
C VAL A 298 -11.88 -35.48 -34.60
N VAL A 299 -10.73 -36.16 -34.51
CA VAL A 299 -9.37 -35.87 -35.05
C VAL A 299 -9.29 -36.50 -36.46
N PRO A 300 -8.61 -35.93 -37.50
CA PRO A 300 -7.18 -36.21 -37.69
C PRO A 300 -6.28 -35.13 -38.32
N THR A 301 -5.02 -35.18 -37.87
CA THR A 301 -3.72 -34.84 -38.48
C THR A 301 -3.66 -34.25 -39.89
N ASN A 302 -2.87 -33.17 -40.04
CA ASN A 302 -1.74 -33.18 -40.99
C ASN A 302 -0.69 -32.11 -40.65
N ALA A 303 0.58 -32.53 -40.68
CA ALA A 303 1.75 -31.68 -40.61
C ALA A 303 2.13 -31.22 -42.03
N THR A 304 2.53 -29.96 -42.21
CA THR A 304 3.48 -29.59 -43.29
C THR A 304 4.28 -28.34 -42.88
N THR A 305 5.58 -28.50 -43.07
CA THR A 305 6.71 -27.57 -43.04
C THR A 305 6.55 -26.27 -43.83
N GLY A 306 7.17 -25.19 -43.34
CA GLY A 306 7.44 -23.96 -44.08
C GLY A 306 8.51 -23.12 -43.37
N THR A 307 9.70 -23.07 -43.96
CA THR A 307 10.93 -22.41 -43.48
C THR A 307 11.08 -21.00 -44.06
N THR A 308 11.89 -20.16 -43.39
CA THR A 308 12.52 -18.87 -43.82
C THR A 308 11.58 -17.65 -43.96
N THR A 309 11.91 -16.42 -43.52
CA THR A 309 13.20 -15.71 -43.53
C THR A 309 13.18 -14.52 -42.55
N SER A 310 14.36 -14.16 -42.03
CA SER A 310 14.67 -12.95 -41.26
C SER A 310 14.48 -11.65 -42.06
N THR A 311 14.01 -10.58 -41.41
CA THR A 311 14.38 -9.20 -41.80
C THR A 311 14.51 -8.31 -40.57
N THR A 312 15.68 -7.70 -40.46
CA THR A 312 16.13 -6.75 -39.43
C THR A 312 15.83 -5.33 -39.88
N THR A 313 15.10 -4.54 -39.09
CA THR A 313 15.16 -3.06 -39.01
C THR A 313 14.40 -2.70 -37.74
N GLY A 314 14.91 -1.96 -36.74
CA GLY A 314 15.54 -0.65 -36.81
C GLY A 314 14.90 0.16 -35.67
N THR A 315 15.73 0.53 -34.71
CA THR A 315 15.43 1.17 -33.42
C THR A 315 14.63 2.47 -33.55
N THR A 316 13.63 2.68 -32.69
CA THR A 316 13.26 4.02 -32.22
C THR A 316 12.86 3.95 -30.75
N THR A 317 13.79 4.38 -29.90
CA THR A 317 13.64 4.52 -28.45
C THR A 317 12.69 5.69 -28.17
N VAL A 318 11.49 5.41 -27.69
CA VAL A 318 10.64 6.42 -27.06
C VAL A 318 10.90 6.34 -25.55
N ILE A 319 11.69 7.29 -25.05
CA ILE A 319 11.86 7.52 -23.62
C ILE A 319 10.53 8.04 -23.09
N LYS A 320 9.78 7.20 -22.36
CA LYS A 320 8.66 7.65 -21.53
C LYS A 320 9.24 8.36 -20.31
N LYS A 321 8.82 9.61 -20.14
CA LYS A 321 9.10 10.47 -19.00
C LYS A 321 8.28 9.97 -17.82
N ASP A 322 8.95 9.40 -16.83
CA ASP A 322 8.34 9.02 -15.56
C ASP A 322 7.74 10.25 -14.88
N SER A 323 6.46 10.17 -14.55
CA SER A 323 5.76 11.18 -13.76
C SER A 323 5.98 10.84 -12.30
N SER A 324 6.90 11.57 -11.68
CA SER A 324 7.17 11.57 -10.25
C SER A 324 5.89 11.84 -9.44
N ALA A 325 5.51 10.91 -8.58
CA ALA A 325 4.61 11.21 -7.48
C ALA A 325 5.35 12.13 -6.48
N GLY A 326 4.72 13.28 -6.23
CA GLY A 326 4.89 14.27 -5.16
C GLY A 326 6.15 14.25 -4.30
N PHE A 327 6.98 15.27 -4.48
CA PHE A 327 7.87 15.80 -3.45
C PHE A 327 7.03 16.49 -2.36
N HIS A 328 7.24 16.13 -1.09
CA HIS A 328 7.03 17.04 0.04
C HIS A 328 8.39 17.31 0.68
N GLN A 329 9.02 18.43 0.30
CA GLN A 329 10.21 18.93 0.97
C GLN A 329 9.82 20.15 1.81
N ALA A 330 9.57 19.95 3.10
CA ALA A 330 9.47 21.05 4.06
C ALA A 330 10.88 21.45 4.50
N GLY A 331 11.50 22.37 3.76
CA GLY A 331 12.77 23.01 4.12
C GLY A 331 12.54 24.46 4.50
N ALA A 332 12.38 24.75 5.80
CA ALA A 332 12.37 26.12 6.32
C ALA A 332 13.79 26.70 6.27
N TRP A 333 14.03 27.68 5.39
CA TRP A 333 15.24 28.50 5.41
C TRP A 333 15.05 29.64 6.42
N ALA A 334 15.76 29.57 7.54
CA ALA A 334 15.95 30.72 8.41
C ALA A 334 16.94 31.68 7.75
N MET A 335 16.45 32.78 7.16
CA MET A 335 17.30 33.91 6.79
C MET A 335 17.63 34.71 8.05
N GLY A 336 18.91 34.70 8.42
CA GLY A 336 19.45 35.60 9.44
C GLY A 336 19.37 37.05 8.99
N MET A 337 18.75 37.90 9.80
CA MET A 337 18.86 39.35 9.69
C MET A 337 20.29 39.78 10.05
N VAL A 338 21.05 40.23 9.06
CA VAL A 338 22.24 41.06 9.30
C VAL A 338 21.75 42.51 9.40
N VAL A 339 21.77 43.05 10.62
CA VAL A 339 21.58 44.48 10.88
C VAL A 339 22.89 45.19 10.53
N ALA A 340 22.91 45.93 9.41
CA ALA A 340 23.98 46.85 9.09
C ALA A 340 23.75 48.17 9.83
N VAL A 341 24.62 48.47 10.81
CA VAL A 341 24.69 49.77 11.48
C VAL A 341 25.44 50.74 10.57
N ALA A 342 24.74 51.75 10.05
CA ALA A 342 25.36 52.86 9.33
C ALA A 342 25.79 53.96 10.32
N TYR A 343 27.09 54.25 10.36
CA TYR A 343 27.67 55.42 11.01
C TYR A 343 27.28 56.69 10.24
N ALA A 344 26.74 57.67 10.96
CA ALA A 344 26.64 59.05 10.48
C ALA A 344 27.89 59.81 10.94
N LEU A 345 28.64 60.39 10.00
CA LEU A 345 29.60 61.47 10.28
C LEU A 345 29.57 62.48 9.13
N ILE A 346 29.22 63.71 9.52
CA ILE A 346 29.35 65.02 8.85
C ILE A 346 28.37 65.30 7.70
#